data_AF-A0A6L4B6D3-F1
#
_entry.id   AF-A0A6L4B6D3-F1
#
_cell.length_a   1.000
_cell.length_b   1.000
_cell.length_c   1.000
_cell.angle_alpha   90.00
_cell.angle_beta   90.00
_cell.angle_gamma   90.00
#
_symmetry.space_group_name_H-M   'P 1'
#
loop_
_entity.id
_entity.type
_entity.pdbx_description
1 polymer ?
#
loop_
_entity_poly.entity_id
_entity_poly.type
_entity_poly.pdbx_seq_one_letter_code
_entity_poly.pdbx_strand_id
1 'polypeptide(L)' 'MKTPLKIKPIINKSEIARRIGITPQYVGQLLNGKRHNAERIQQIERVIHSELRNFKRGKAA' A
#
# COMPACT_ATOMS: atom_id res chain seq x y z
N MET A 1 25.10 5.79 -16.51
CA MET A 1 24.54 4.99 -15.40
C MET A 1 23.04 4.90 -15.58
N LYS A 2 22.49 3.68 -15.82
CA LYS A 2 21.06 3.48 -16.03
C LYS A 2 20.39 3.43 -14.65
N THR A 3 19.95 4.57 -14.15
CA THR A 3 19.25 4.65 -12.85
C THR A 3 18.02 3.76 -12.94
N PRO A 4 17.88 2.73 -12.10
CA PRO A 4 16.67 1.93 -12.11
C PRO A 4 15.53 2.88 -11.74
N LEU A 5 14.55 3.00 -12.65
CA LEU A 5 13.27 3.65 -12.38
C LEU A 5 12.61 2.83 -11.27
N LYS A 6 12.96 3.11 -10.01
CA LYS A 6 12.24 2.63 -8.84
C LYS A 6 10.88 3.28 -8.93
N ILE A 7 9.93 2.57 -9.54
CA ILE A 7 8.51 2.93 -9.53
C ILE A 7 8.17 3.09 -8.06
N LYS A 8 8.07 4.34 -7.59
CA LYS A 8 7.69 4.61 -6.21
C LYS A 8 6.28 4.07 -6.06
N PRO A 9 6.03 3.14 -5.14
CA PRO A 9 4.67 2.71 -4.88
C PRO A 9 3.87 3.94 -4.45
N ILE A 10 2.62 4.02 -4.90
CA ILE A 10 1.72 5.15 -4.61
C ILE A 10 1.61 5.39 -3.10
N ILE A 11 1.75 4.32 -2.31
CA ILE A 11 1.81 4.36 -0.86
C ILE A 11 2.84 3.34 -0.34
N ASN A 12 3.59 3.70 0.70
CA ASN A 12 4.58 2.82 1.33
C ASN A 12 3.91 1.95 2.43
N LYS A 13 4.46 0.75 2.70
CA LYS A 13 4.00 -0.19 3.73
C LYS A 13 3.88 0.44 5.11
N SER A 14 4.79 1.35 5.48
CA SER A 14 4.73 2.06 6.77
C SER A 14 3.50 2.97 6.88
N GLU A 15 3.08 3.59 5.79
CA GLU A 15 1.88 4.44 5.78
C GLU A 15 0.61 3.59 5.78
N ILE A 16 0.58 2.49 5.04
CA ILE A 16 -0.50 1.50 5.11
C ILE A 16 -0.67 0.99 6.55
N ALA A 17 0.44 0.60 7.18
CA ALA A 17 0.51 0.15 8.56
C ALA A 17 -0.06 1.19 9.54
N ARG A 18 0.37 2.45 9.40
CA ARG A 18 -0.12 3.57 10.22
C ARG A 18 -1.62 3.81 10.08
N ARG A 19 -2.16 3.76 8.85
CA ARG A 19 -3.61 3.97 8.60
C ARG A 19 -4.48 2.84 9.16
N ILE A 20 -3.97 1.62 9.21
CA ILE A 20 -4.72 0.42 9.61
C ILE A 20 -4.48 0.04 11.09
N GLY A 21 -3.47 0.64 11.73
CA GLY A 21 -3.09 0.36 13.11
C GLY A 21 -2.39 -0.99 13.28
N ILE A 22 -1.54 -1.36 12.33
CA ILE A 22 -0.76 -2.61 12.36
C ILE A 22 0.72 -2.34 12.09
N THR A 23 1.58 -3.34 12.29
CA THR A 23 3.02 -3.16 12.03
C THR A 23 3.35 -3.24 10.54
N PRO A 24 4.37 -2.51 10.04
CA PRO A 24 4.82 -2.62 8.65
C PRO A 24 5.26 -4.03 8.28
N GLN A 25 5.81 -4.76 9.25
CA GLN A 25 6.22 -6.15 9.09
C GLN A 25 5.01 -7.06 8.88
N TYR A 26 3.91 -6.83 9.61
CA TYR A 26 2.66 -7.57 9.43
C TYR A 26 2.00 -7.27 8.08
N VAL A 27 2.00 -6.00 7.63
CA VAL A 27 1.59 -5.64 6.25
C VAL A 27 2.41 -6.43 5.23
N GLY A 28 3.73 -6.50 5.42
CA GLY A 28 4.61 -7.28 4.56
C GLY A 28 4.28 -8.78 4.56
N GLN A 29 3.94 -9.37 5.71
CA GLN A 29 3.55 -10.77 5.80
C GLN A 29 2.23 -11.05 5.07
N LEU A 30 1.24 -10.15 5.18
CA LEU A 30 -0.04 -10.25 4.48
C LEU A 30 0.13 -10.13 2.96
N LEU A 31 0.89 -9.14 2.49
CA LEU A 31 1.14 -8.93 1.06
C LEU A 31 1.94 -10.06 0.40
N ASN A 32 2.83 -10.70 1.16
CA ASN A 32 3.62 -11.84 0.67
C ASN A 32 2.89 -13.19 0.83
N GLY A 33 1.65 -13.22 1.31
CA GLY A 33 0.89 -14.45 1.55
C GLY A 33 1.42 -15.33 2.70
N LYS A 34 2.39 -14.85 3.48
CA LYS A 34 2.93 -15.58 4.66
C LYS A 34 1.92 -15.66 5.80
N ARG A 35 0.97 -14.71 5.84
CA ARG A 35 -0.18 -14.73 6.74
C ARG A 35 -1.43 -14.41 5.95
N HIS A 36 -2.54 -15.01 6.34
CA HIS A 36 -3.83 -14.76 5.73
C HIS A 36 -4.79 -14.22 6.79
N ASN A 37 -5.26 -13.00 6.58
CA ASN A 37 -6.33 -12.40 7.36
C ASN A 37 -7.18 -11.55 6.41
N ALA A 38 -8.37 -12.06 6.07
CA ALA A 38 -9.24 -11.47 5.06
C ALA A 38 -9.65 -10.02 5.41
N GLU A 39 -9.99 -9.77 6.68
CA GLU A 39 -10.37 -8.42 7.13
C GLU A 39 -9.23 -7.41 6.94
N ARG A 40 -8.00 -7.81 7.32
CA ARG A 40 -6.83 -6.94 7.18
C ARG A 40 -6.43 -6.73 5.73
N ILE A 41 -6.59 -7.75 4.88
CA ILE A 41 -6.36 -7.62 3.44
C ILE A 41 -7.35 -6.63 2.83
N GLN A 42 -8.64 -6.74 3.14
CA GLN A 42 -9.65 -5.79 2.68
C GLN A 42 -9.36 -4.35 3.13
N GLN A 43 -8.88 -4.17 4.37
CA GLN A 43 -8.45 -2.85 4.85
C GLN A 43 -7.26 -2.30 4.05
N ILE A 44 -6.26 -3.13 3.73
CA ILE A 44 -5.12 -2.76 2.90
C ILE A 44 -5.57 -2.36 1.49
N GLU A 45 -6.45 -3.15 0.87
CA GLU A 45 -7.01 -2.86 -0.46
C GLU A 45 -7.77 -1.53 -0.48
N ARG A 46 -8.61 -1.25 0.53
CA ARG A 46 -9.33 0.04 0.64
C ARG A 46 -8.36 1.21 0.70
N VAL A 47 -7.29 1.11 1.47
CA VAL A 47 -6.27 2.16 1.57
C VAL A 47 -5.58 2.37 0.22
N ILE A 48 -5.18 1.30 -0.47
CA ILE A 48 -4.52 1.37 -1.78
C ILE A 48 -5.47 1.96 -2.83
N HIS A 49 -6.73 1.52 -2.87
CA HIS A 49 -7.74 2.03 -3.80
C HIS A 49 -8.05 3.51 -3.58
N SER A 50 -8.12 3.96 -2.32
CA SER A 50 -8.28 5.37 -1.99
C SER A 50 -7.13 6.20 -2.53
N GLU A 51 -5.89 5.73 -2.35
CA GLU A 51 -4.71 6.48 -2.78
C GLU A 51 -4.56 6.48 -4.31
N LEU A 52 -4.87 5.36 -4.97
CA LEU A 52 -4.97 5.27 -6.43
C LEU A 52 -5.97 6.29 -6.99
N ARG A 53 -7.14 6.43 -6.35
CA ARG A 53 -8.17 7.39 -6.77
C ARG A 53 -7.68 8.83 -6.62
N ASN A 54 -7.04 9.17 -5.50
CA ASN A 54 -6.47 10.49 -5.27
C ASN A 54 -5.34 10.81 -6.25
N PHE A 55 -4.46 9.84 -6.52
CA PHE A 55 -3.38 9.99 -7.50
C PHE A 55 -3.92 10.23 -8.91
N LYS A 56 -4.99 9.54 -9.32
CA LYS A 56 -5.66 9.77 -10.60
C LYS A 56 -6.30 11.16 -10.70
N ARG A 57 -6.91 11.67 -9.61
CA ARG A 57 -7.50 13.02 -9.58
C ARG A 57 -6.45 14.13 -9.62
N GLY A 58 -5.32 13.97 -8.93
CA GLY A 58 -4.23 14.95 -8.93
C GLY A 58 -3.45 15.05 -10.25
N LYS A 59 -3.58 14.06 -11.14
CA LYS A 59 -3.03 14.11 -12.50
C LYS A 59 -3.95 14.77 -13.53
N ALA A 60 -5.21 15.04 -13.17
CA ALA A 60 -6.20 15.66 -14.05
C ALA A 60 -6.39 17.16 -13.78
N ALA A 61 -5.57 17.74 -12.90
CA ALA A 61 -5.53 19.17 -12.56
C ALA A 61 -4.28 19.81 -13.14
#